data_AF-A0A3D3YZ67-F1
#
_entry.id   AF-A0A3D3YZ67-F1
#
_cell.length_a   1.000
_cell.length_b   1.000
_cell.length_c   1.000
_cell.angle_alpha   90.00
_cell.angle_beta   90.00
_cell.angle_gamma   90.00
#
_symmetry.space_group_name_H-M   'P 1'
#
loop_
_entity.id
_entity.type
_entity.pdbx_description
1 polymer ?
#
loop_
_entity_poly.entity_id
_entity_poly.type
_entity_poly.pdbx_seq_one_letter_code
_entity_poly.pdbx_strand_id
1 'polypeptide(L)'
;MSPSTWLPDASHYPEQLTPLSATVWFEAVGTGLHEAMRELRGPFGGFEARTELGWAYEGDLEMEWEAEPGALERAATDLPRRWPQELRPEVRSITRRLHRLRPEQSDPPAAVAMLDRMWELVLRQWTLHFMAVVPAQKAIELFTDSMP
;
A
#
# COMPACT_ATOMS: atom_id res chain seq x y z
N MET A 1 -5.85 1.23 -30.56
CA MET A 1 -5.63 2.67 -30.30
C MET A 1 -4.76 2.76 -29.07
N SER A 2 -3.56 3.34 -29.18
CA SER A 2 -2.73 3.61 -28.00
C SER A 2 -3.39 4.70 -27.15
N PRO A 3 -3.38 4.62 -25.82
CA PRO A 3 -3.93 5.66 -24.97
C PRO A 3 -3.27 7.01 -25.26
N SER A 4 -4.08 8.06 -25.39
CA SER A 4 -3.66 9.37 -25.88
C SER A 4 -2.98 10.27 -24.84
N THR A 5 -3.05 9.91 -23.55
CA THR A 5 -2.41 10.68 -22.46
C THR A 5 -2.12 9.77 -21.27
N TRP A 6 -0.86 9.76 -20.85
CA TRP A 6 -0.42 9.24 -19.55
C TRP A 6 -0.39 10.41 -18.58
N LEU A 7 -1.12 10.31 -17.46
CA LEU A 7 -1.13 11.34 -16.43
C LEU A 7 -0.21 10.89 -15.28
N PRO A 8 0.64 11.80 -14.75
CA PRO A 8 1.46 11.47 -13.59
C PRO A 8 0.56 11.25 -12.37
N ASP A 9 0.72 10.10 -11.70
CA ASP A 9 0.09 9.84 -10.41
C ASP A 9 0.91 10.48 -9.29
N ALA A 10 0.69 11.78 -9.08
CA ALA A 10 1.35 12.52 -8.01
C ALA A 10 0.92 12.07 -6.60
N SER A 11 -0.15 11.28 -6.47
CA SER A 11 -0.63 10.81 -5.16
C SER A 11 0.24 9.68 -4.62
N HIS A 12 0.68 8.78 -5.49
CA HIS A 12 1.57 7.66 -5.11
C HIS A 12 3.03 7.91 -5.51
N TYR A 13 3.28 8.69 -6.56
CA TYR A 13 4.61 8.94 -7.14
C TYR A 13 4.82 10.45 -7.40
N PRO A 14 5.03 11.26 -6.35
CA PRO A 14 5.21 12.70 -6.48
C PRO A 14 6.49 13.10 -7.23
N GLU A 15 7.45 12.19 -7.33
CA GLU A 15 8.70 12.32 -8.09
C GLU A 15 8.84 11.16 -9.07
N GLN A 16 9.62 11.37 -10.13
CA GLN A 16 9.89 10.32 -11.12
C GLN A 16 10.63 9.15 -10.46
N LEU A 17 10.04 7.94 -10.53
CA LEU A 17 10.70 6.74 -10.06
C LEU A 17 11.88 6.38 -10.97
N THR A 18 13.05 6.16 -10.37
CA THR A 18 14.13 5.46 -11.07
C THR A 18 13.74 3.99 -11.26
N PRO A 19 14.33 3.24 -12.22
CA PRO A 19 14.05 1.81 -12.35
C PRO A 19 14.26 1.03 -11.05
N LEU A 20 15.31 1.36 -10.29
CA LEU A 20 15.58 0.76 -8.99
C LEU A 20 14.47 1.07 -7.97
N SER A 21 14.04 2.33 -7.91
CA SER A 21 12.94 2.75 -7.02
C SER A 21 11.62 2.07 -7.41
N ALA A 22 11.36 1.92 -8.70
CA ALA A 22 10.16 1.27 -9.22
C ALA A 22 10.08 -0.20 -8.82
N THR A 23 11.18 -0.96 -8.92
CA THR A 23 11.22 -2.37 -8.49
C THR A 23 10.81 -2.52 -7.02
N VAL A 24 11.34 -1.69 -6.14
CA VAL A 24 11.06 -1.75 -4.70
C VAL A 24 9.66 -1.25 -4.39
N TRP A 25 9.19 -0.17 -5.04
CA TRP A 25 7.89 0.41 -4.76
C TRP A 25 6.74 -0.46 -5.24
N PHE A 26 6.84 -1.02 -6.45
CA PHE A 26 5.79 -1.86 -7.01
C PHE A 26 5.58 -3.14 -6.21
N GLU A 27 6.66 -3.78 -5.76
CA GLU A 27 6.57 -4.92 -4.86
C GLU A 27 5.90 -4.53 -3.53
N ALA A 28 6.27 -3.38 -2.96
CA ALA A 28 5.73 -2.95 -1.68
C ALA A 28 4.24 -2.58 -1.74
N VAL A 29 3.82 -1.91 -2.82
CA VAL A 29 2.42 -1.55 -3.06
C VAL A 29 1.58 -2.80 -3.23
N GLY A 30 1.98 -3.70 -4.13
CA GLY A 30 1.27 -4.94 -4.42
C GLY A 30 1.11 -5.82 -3.19
N THR A 31 2.21 -6.05 -2.47
CA THR A 31 2.22 -6.82 -1.21
C THR A 31 1.35 -6.15 -0.15
N GLY A 32 1.47 -4.83 0.01
CA GLY A 32 0.69 -4.08 0.98
C GLY A 32 -0.81 -4.18 0.73
N LEU A 33 -1.24 -4.10 -0.53
CA LEU A 33 -2.65 -4.22 -0.92
C LEU A 33 -3.16 -5.66 -0.71
N HIS A 34 -2.40 -6.66 -1.14
CA HIS A 34 -2.74 -8.07 -0.92
C HIS A 34 -2.98 -8.35 0.58
N GLU A 35 -2.04 -7.95 1.44
CA GLU A 35 -2.14 -8.14 2.89
C GLU A 35 -3.32 -7.37 3.49
N ALA A 36 -3.57 -6.14 3.04
CA ALA A 36 -4.70 -5.35 3.52
C ALA A 36 -6.04 -5.99 3.11
N MET A 37 -6.17 -6.47 1.87
CA MET A 37 -7.40 -7.12 1.41
C MET A 37 -7.62 -8.46 2.12
N ARG A 38 -6.56 -9.20 2.42
CA ARG A 38 -6.61 -10.39 3.27
C ARG A 38 -7.11 -10.08 4.67
N GLU A 39 -6.59 -9.04 5.33
CA GLU A 39 -7.01 -8.61 6.66
C GLU A 39 -8.45 -8.07 6.66
N LEU A 40 -8.84 -7.32 5.63
CA LEU A 40 -10.20 -6.78 5.46
C LEU A 40 -11.21 -7.80 4.95
N ARG A 41 -10.78 -9.01 4.57
CA ARG A 41 -11.62 -10.01 3.87
C ARG A 41 -12.30 -9.43 2.62
N GLY A 42 -11.58 -8.57 1.90
CA GLY A 42 -12.07 -7.87 0.70
C GLY A 42 -12.12 -8.77 -0.54
N PRO A 43 -12.87 -8.40 -1.60
CA PRO A 43 -13.12 -9.24 -2.76
C PRO A 43 -12.03 -9.14 -3.86
N PHE A 44 -10.78 -8.87 -3.50
CA PHE A 44 -9.71 -8.64 -4.48
C PHE A 44 -8.35 -9.10 -3.95
N GLY A 45 -7.64 -9.92 -4.72
CA GLY A 45 -6.37 -10.52 -4.32
C GLY A 45 -5.18 -9.54 -4.30
N GLY A 46 -5.32 -8.31 -4.78
CA GLY A 46 -4.18 -7.42 -4.98
C GLY A 46 -3.62 -7.55 -6.39
N PHE A 47 -2.45 -6.95 -6.62
CA PHE A 47 -1.75 -7.05 -7.90
C PHE A 47 -0.25 -7.23 -7.68
N GLU A 48 0.41 -7.87 -8.62
CA GLU A 48 1.85 -7.79 -8.80
C GLU A 48 2.17 -6.76 -9.88
N ALA A 49 3.23 -5.99 -9.68
CA ALA A 49 3.67 -4.99 -10.65
C ALA A 49 5.13 -5.23 -11.04
N ARG A 50 5.41 -5.14 -12.34
CA ARG A 50 6.77 -5.26 -12.90
C ARG A 50 7.04 -4.16 -13.91
N THR A 51 8.31 -3.80 -14.07
CA THR A 51 8.76 -2.92 -15.16
C THR A 51 9.43 -3.72 -16.26
N GLU A 52 9.06 -3.45 -17.51
CA GLU A 52 9.70 -4.03 -18.70
C GLU A 52 9.81 -2.92 -19.76
N LEU A 53 11.02 -2.69 -20.29
CA LEU A 53 11.30 -1.67 -21.31
C LEU A 53 10.77 -0.25 -20.96
N GLY A 54 10.79 0.12 -19.68
CA GLY A 54 10.33 1.43 -19.20
C GLY A 54 8.81 1.55 -19.00
N TRP A 55 8.06 0.46 -19.19
CA TRP A 55 6.62 0.38 -18.92
C TRP A 55 6.36 -0.39 -17.64
N ALA A 56 5.37 0.05 -16.85
CA ALA A 56 4.83 -0.70 -15.73
C ALA A 56 3.70 -1.63 -16.22
N TYR A 57 3.72 -2.88 -15.76
CA TYR A 57 2.70 -3.88 -16.01
C TYR A 57 2.17 -4.35 -14.67
N GLU A 58 0.86 -4.45 -14.55
CA GLU A 58 0.17 -4.98 -13.38
C GLU A 58 -0.56 -6.27 -13.77
N GLY A 59 -0.49 -7.28 -12.90
CA GLY A 59 -1.23 -8.53 -13.00
C GLY A 59 -2.01 -8.78 -11.73
N ASP A 60 -3.27 -9.19 -11.86
CA ASP A 60 -4.09 -9.53 -10.70
C ASP A 60 -3.53 -10.75 -9.97
N LEU A 61 -3.47 -10.66 -8.64
CA LEU A 61 -3.14 -11.80 -7.80
C LEU A 61 -4.39 -12.62 -7.52
N GLU A 62 -4.22 -13.94 -7.46
CA GLU A 62 -5.28 -14.83 -7.02
C GLU A 62 -5.63 -14.56 -5.55
N MET A 63 -6.92 -14.64 -5.24
CA MET A 63 -7.41 -14.44 -3.89
C MET A 63 -7.28 -15.73 -3.08
N GLU A 64 -6.48 -15.71 -2.01
CA GLU A 64 -6.22 -16.87 -1.15
C GLU A 64 -7.21 -17.01 0.02
N TRP A 65 -8.25 -16.18 0.05
CA TRP A 65 -9.26 -16.15 1.10
C TRP A 65 -10.66 -16.09 0.52
N GLU A 66 -11.67 -16.39 1.34
CA GLU A 66 -13.06 -16.15 0.98
C GLU A 66 -13.44 -14.71 1.32
N ALA A 67 -13.81 -13.94 0.31
CA ALA A 67 -14.33 -12.59 0.50
C ALA A 67 -15.58 -12.63 1.40
N GLU A 68 -15.66 -11.72 2.36
CA GLU A 68 -16.80 -11.63 3.26
C GLU A 68 -17.74 -10.50 2.82
N PRO A 69 -19.03 -10.79 2.51
CA PRO A 69 -19.98 -9.75 2.14
C PRO A 69 -20.11 -8.68 3.23
N GLY A 70 -20.08 -7.42 2.82
CA GLY A 70 -20.21 -6.29 3.75
C GLY A 70 -18.95 -5.94 4.53
N ALA A 71 -17.83 -6.65 4.33
CA ALA A 71 -16.63 -6.44 5.14
C ALA A 71 -16.00 -5.06 4.92
N LEU A 72 -15.96 -4.58 3.68
CA LEU A 72 -15.45 -3.25 3.36
C LEU A 72 -16.38 -2.15 3.89
N GLU A 73 -17.70 -2.36 3.86
CA GLU A 73 -18.70 -1.44 4.42
C GLU A 73 -18.55 -1.32 5.95
N ARG A 74 -18.33 -2.44 6.64
CA ARG A 74 -18.04 -2.44 8.08
C ARG A 74 -16.71 -1.75 8.38
N ALA A 75 -15.67 -2.03 7.59
CA ALA A 75 -14.38 -1.38 7.74
C ALA A 75 -14.49 0.14 7.50
N ALA A 76 -15.27 0.57 6.51
CA ALA A 76 -15.54 1.98 6.23
C ALA A 76 -16.21 2.67 7.42
N THR A 77 -17.20 2.00 8.01
CA THR A 77 -17.94 2.50 9.19
C THR A 77 -17.04 2.56 10.43
N ASP A 78 -16.12 1.61 10.60
CA ASP A 78 -15.22 1.53 11.75
C ASP A 78 -13.95 2.39 11.61
N LEU A 79 -13.64 2.87 10.39
CA LEU A 79 -12.43 3.66 10.10
C LEU A 79 -12.28 4.90 10.99
N PRO A 80 -13.32 5.71 11.29
CA PRO A 80 -13.20 6.86 12.18
C PRO A 80 -12.73 6.49 13.60
N ARG A 81 -13.01 5.26 14.05
CA ARG A 81 -12.52 4.73 15.33
C ARG A 81 -11.10 4.17 15.19
N ARG A 82 -10.87 3.27 14.22
CA ARG A 82 -9.57 2.60 14.03
C ARG A 82 -8.45 3.55 13.67
N TRP A 83 -8.72 4.58 12.85
CA TRP A 83 -7.69 5.50 12.39
C TRP A 83 -6.92 6.19 13.54
N PRO A 84 -7.58 6.95 14.45
CA PRO A 84 -6.86 7.63 15.52
C PRO A 84 -6.29 6.69 16.60
N GLN A 85 -6.89 5.51 16.80
CA GLN A 85 -6.55 4.58 17.88
C GLN A 85 -5.47 3.56 17.51
N GLU A 86 -5.50 3.05 16.28
CA GLU A 86 -4.70 1.90 15.84
C GLU A 86 -3.76 2.31 14.69
N LEU A 87 -4.32 2.72 13.55
CA LEU A 87 -3.56 2.88 12.30
C LEU A 87 -2.61 4.09 12.33
N ARG A 88 -3.11 5.29 12.70
CA ARG A 88 -2.30 6.52 12.71
C ARG A 88 -1.13 6.45 13.70
N PRO A 89 -1.29 5.96 14.94
CA PRO A 89 -0.17 5.74 15.85
C PRO A 89 0.89 4.79 15.27
N GLU A 90 0.46 3.69 14.64
CA GLU A 90 1.38 2.71 14.06
C GLU A 90 2.16 3.30 12.87
N VAL A 91 1.48 3.97 11.94
CA VAL A 91 2.12 4.69 10.81
C VAL A 91 3.17 5.68 11.34
N ARG A 92 2.80 6.53 12.31
CA ARG A 92 3.74 7.50 12.91
C ARG A 92 4.92 6.82 13.61
N SER A 93 4.71 5.66 14.21
CA SER A 93 5.79 4.87 14.83
C SER A 93 6.75 4.35 13.77
N ILE A 94 6.23 3.77 12.68
CA ILE A 94 7.03 3.26 11.57
C ILE A 94 7.83 4.38 10.90
N THR A 95 7.20 5.51 10.57
CA THR A 95 7.88 6.67 9.98
C THR A 95 9.04 7.15 10.86
N ARG A 96 8.84 7.23 12.19
CA ARG A 96 9.94 7.58 13.12
C ARG A 96 11.07 6.55 13.14
N ARG A 97 10.77 5.26 12.99
CA ARG A 97 11.78 4.19 12.93
C ARG A 97 12.58 4.29 11.63
N LEU A 98 11.91 4.44 10.49
CA LEU A 98 12.56 4.64 9.18
C LEU A 98 13.50 5.85 9.20
N HIS A 99 13.05 6.98 9.77
CA HIS A 99 13.91 8.17 9.90
C HIS A 99 15.14 8.01 10.80
N ARG A 100 15.25 6.94 11.59
CA ARG A 100 16.41 6.67 12.46
C ARG A 100 17.41 5.68 11.84
N LEU A 101 17.00 4.90 10.84
CA LEU A 101 17.87 3.92 10.20
C LEU A 101 18.88 4.66 9.30
N ARG A 102 20.16 4.31 9.47
CA ARG A 102 21.30 4.92 8.75
C ARG A 102 22.22 3.81 8.24
N PRO A 103 21.75 2.97 7.28
CA PRO A 103 22.56 1.87 6.75
C PRO A 103 23.88 2.37 6.14
N GLU A 104 23.93 3.59 5.62
CA GLU A 104 25.12 4.21 5.03
C GLU A 104 26.21 4.56 6.05
N GLN A 105 25.90 4.55 7.34
CA GLN A 105 26.85 4.84 8.44
C GLN A 105 27.28 3.58 9.19
N SER A 106 26.88 2.40 8.71
CA SER A 106 27.11 1.12 9.37
C SER A 106 28.14 0.28 8.61
N ASP A 107 28.73 -0.73 9.27
CA ASP A 107 29.51 -1.75 8.58
C ASP A 107 28.62 -2.59 7.64
N PRO A 108 29.19 -3.30 6.63
CA PRO A 108 28.38 -3.97 5.63
C PRO A 108 27.36 -5.00 6.19
N PRO A 109 27.71 -5.88 7.16
CA PRO A 109 26.74 -6.78 7.75
C PRO A 109 25.60 -6.06 8.48
N ALA A 110 25.90 -5.01 9.25
CA ALA A 110 24.89 -4.23 9.94
C ALA A 110 24.03 -3.41 8.96
N ALA A 111 24.60 -2.90 7.88
CA ALA A 111 23.89 -2.18 6.84
C ALA A 111 22.85 -3.07 6.14
N VAL A 112 23.20 -4.32 5.81
CA VAL A 112 22.27 -5.30 5.24
C VAL A 112 21.10 -5.55 6.20
N ALA A 113 21.39 -5.84 7.47
CA ALA A 113 20.33 -6.06 8.47
C ALA A 113 19.42 -4.83 8.67
N MET A 114 19.96 -3.61 8.55
CA MET A 114 19.16 -2.39 8.58
C MET A 114 18.28 -2.26 7.33
N LEU A 115 18.78 -2.61 6.14
CA LEU A 115 18.01 -2.58 4.90
C LEU A 115 16.85 -3.59 4.93
N ASP A 116 17.10 -4.82 5.43
CA ASP A 116 16.04 -5.82 5.65
C ASP A 116 14.97 -5.27 6.59
N ARG A 117 15.38 -4.62 7.68
CA ARG A 117 14.44 -4.00 8.62
C ARG A 117 13.70 -2.81 8.03
N MET A 118 14.34 -2.02 7.18
CA MET A 118 13.68 -0.94 6.44
C MET A 118 12.60 -1.51 5.52
N TRP A 119 12.90 -2.62 4.84
CA TRP A 119 11.97 -3.29 3.95
C TRP A 119 10.71 -3.78 4.67
N GLU A 120 10.87 -4.48 5.79
CA GLU A 120 9.75 -4.92 6.63
C GLU A 120 8.85 -3.75 7.08
N LEU A 121 9.47 -2.62 7.43
CA LEU A 121 8.76 -1.41 7.84
C LEU A 121 7.98 -0.78 6.69
N VAL A 122 8.58 -0.72 5.49
CA VAL A 122 7.94 -0.19 4.28
C VAL A 122 6.74 -1.06 3.88
N LEU A 123 6.91 -2.39 3.85
CA LEU A 123 5.81 -3.33 3.57
C LEU A 123 4.64 -3.12 4.54
N ARG A 124 4.92 -3.06 5.84
CA ARG A 124 3.88 -2.82 6.85
C ARG A 124 3.21 -1.45 6.67
N GLN A 125 3.96 -0.42 6.30
CA GLN A 125 3.39 0.91 6.08
C GLN A 125 2.44 0.92 4.88
N TRP A 126 2.75 0.19 3.81
CA TRP A 126 1.84 0.02 2.66
C TRP A 126 0.59 -0.78 3.02
N THR A 127 0.71 -1.85 3.82
CA THR A 127 -0.48 -2.53 4.36
C THR A 127 -1.37 -1.57 5.13
N LEU A 128 -0.79 -0.78 6.06
CA LEU A 128 -1.55 0.20 6.85
C LEU A 128 -2.18 1.31 5.99
N HIS A 129 -1.51 1.70 4.90
CA HIS A 129 -2.06 2.64 3.93
C HIS A 129 -3.35 2.09 3.32
N PHE A 130 -3.34 0.87 2.80
CA PHE A 130 -4.53 0.25 2.19
C PHE A 130 -5.61 -0.11 3.22
N MET A 131 -5.23 -0.49 4.44
CA MET A 131 -6.16 -0.63 5.57
C MET A 131 -6.91 0.65 5.92
N ALA A 132 -6.40 1.82 5.51
CA ALA A 132 -7.09 3.11 5.68
C ALA A 132 -7.78 3.57 4.40
N VAL A 133 -7.10 3.49 3.25
CA VAL A 133 -7.58 4.03 1.97
C VAL A 133 -8.74 3.22 1.40
N VAL A 134 -8.69 1.89 1.42
CA VAL A 134 -9.77 1.06 0.88
C VAL A 134 -11.08 1.32 1.63
N PRO A 135 -11.10 1.31 2.99
CA PRO A 135 -12.31 1.70 3.72
C PRO A 135 -12.74 3.15 3.50
N ALA A 136 -11.81 4.09 3.33
CA ALA A 136 -12.15 5.50 3.07
C ALA A 136 -12.81 5.68 1.70
N GLN A 137 -12.30 5.01 0.66
CA GLN A 137 -12.90 5.00 -0.67
C GLN A 137 -14.29 4.37 -0.62
N LYS A 138 -14.45 3.25 0.09
CA LYS A 138 -15.75 2.62 0.28
C LYS A 138 -16.74 3.52 1.01
N ALA A 139 -16.28 4.30 2.00
CA ALA A 139 -17.13 5.28 2.66
C ALA A 139 -17.62 6.35 1.67
N ILE A 140 -16.75 6.85 0.80
CA ILE A 140 -17.11 7.82 -0.24
C ILE A 140 -18.17 7.24 -1.18
N GLU A 141 -17.99 6.01 -1.67
CA GLU A 141 -19.00 5.32 -2.51
C GLU A 141 -20.37 5.26 -1.82
N LEU A 142 -20.40 4.82 -0.56
CA LEU A 142 -21.64 4.74 0.23
C LEU A 142 -22.33 6.11 0.37
N PHE A 143 -21.56 7.19 0.53
CA PHE A 143 -22.10 8.54 0.60
C PHE A 143 -22.61 9.03 -0.76
N THR A 144 -21.88 8.77 -1.85
CA THR A 144 -22.29 9.16 -3.21
C THR A 144 -23.56 8.44 -3.65
N ASP A 145 -23.69 7.14 -3.40
CA ASP A 145 -24.89 6.36 -3.74
C ASP A 145 -26.12 6.76 -2.91
N SER A 146 -25.91 7.35 -1.72
CA SER A 146 -26.98 7.83 -0.84
C SER A 146 -27.51 9.22 -1.18
N MET A 147 -26.88 9.94 -2.12
CA MET A 147 -27.27 11.28 -2.56
C MET A 147 -27.95 11.19 -3.93
N PRO A 148 -29.22 11.63 -4.07
CA PRO A 148 -29.98 11.57 -5.33
C PRO A 148 -29.47 12.55 -6.40
#